data_AF-A0A7D5PDP7-F1
#
_entry.id   AF-A0A7D5PDP7-F1
#
_cell.length_a   1.000
_cell.length_b   1.000
_cell.length_c   1.000
_cell.angle_alpha   90.00
_cell.angle_beta   90.00
_cell.angle_gamma   90.00
#
_symmetry.space_group_name_H-M   'P 1'
#
loop_
_entity.id
_entity.type
_entity.pdbx_description
1 polymer ?
#
loop_
_entity_poly.entity_id
_entity_poly.type
_entity_poly.pdbx_seq_one_letter_code
_entity_poly.pdbx_strand_id
1 'polypeptide(L)'
;MVDVEEFLEESNAIESVHTERALSDSLDAWTYLRQQEELTHEVLQAAHEQILKHRQPEVAGQYRDSQVQVGGRQLPAPEIIDIAMTELLEWQPSDPVNALEWHVAFERIHPFADGNGRIGRLVYLWHCQELLDAEPILWRAADREGYYALFDSPVDVPAQTETSDRS
;
A
#
# COMPACT_ATOMS: atom_id res chain seq x y z
N MET A 1 12.98 -6.55 15.31
CA MET A 1 12.46 -7.10 14.05
C MET A 1 11.03 -7.50 14.34
N VAL A 2 10.09 -6.82 13.69
CA VAL A 2 8.66 -7.10 13.86
C VAL A 2 8.38 -8.55 13.48
N ASP A 3 7.50 -9.21 14.23
CA ASP A 3 6.97 -10.50 13.81
C ASP A 3 6.06 -10.26 12.59
N VAL A 4 6.42 -10.85 11.45
CA VAL A 4 5.65 -10.67 10.21
C VAL A 4 4.26 -11.25 10.35
N GLU A 5 4.10 -12.37 11.05
CA GLU A 5 2.78 -12.98 11.23
C GLU A 5 1.88 -12.03 12.05
N GLU A 6 2.38 -11.50 13.17
CA GLU A 6 1.68 -10.49 13.97
C GLU A 6 1.34 -9.24 13.14
N PHE A 7 2.28 -8.76 12.33
CA PHE A 7 2.06 -7.60 11.46
C PHE A 7 0.91 -7.83 10.48
N LEU A 8 0.88 -9.00 9.83
CA LEU A 8 -0.15 -9.35 8.85
C LEU A 8 -1.50 -9.63 9.52
N GLU A 9 -1.51 -10.21 10.72
CA GLU A 9 -2.73 -10.37 11.53
C GLU A 9 -3.35 -9.02 11.88
N GLU A 10 -2.56 -8.09 12.41
CA GLU A 10 -3.03 -6.74 12.76
C GLU A 10 -3.45 -5.96 11.50
N SER A 11 -2.69 -6.08 10.40
CA SER A 11 -3.05 -5.50 9.10
C SER A 11 -4.40 -6.01 8.61
N ASN A 12 -4.67 -7.31 8.69
CA ASN A 12 -5.97 -7.87 8.31
C ASN A 12 -7.09 -7.40 9.26
N ALA A 13 -6.80 -7.34 10.56
CA ALA A 13 -7.76 -6.94 11.58
C ALA A 13 -8.16 -5.46 11.51
N ILE A 14 -7.29 -4.58 11.01
CA ILE A 14 -7.63 -3.17 10.70
C ILE A 14 -8.79 -3.11 9.69
N GLU A 15 -8.75 -3.95 8.65
CA GLU A 15 -9.85 -4.07 7.66
C GLU A 15 -11.00 -4.99 8.13
N SER A 16 -11.03 -5.34 9.42
CA SER A 16 -12.02 -6.26 10.01
C SER A 16 -12.05 -7.64 9.34
N VAL A 17 -10.88 -8.12 8.88
CA VAL A 17 -10.68 -9.44 8.30
C VAL A 17 -9.90 -10.31 9.29
N HIS A 18 -10.50 -11.43 9.72
CA HIS A 18 -9.95 -12.26 10.81
C HIS A 18 -9.84 -13.75 10.45
N THR A 19 -9.97 -14.10 9.18
CA THR A 19 -9.97 -15.51 8.78
C THR A 19 -8.53 -16.03 8.61
N GLU A 20 -8.29 -17.27 9.01
CA GLU A 20 -7.00 -17.97 8.77
C GLU A 20 -6.61 -17.93 7.28
N ARG A 21 -7.60 -18.02 6.39
CA ARG A 21 -7.39 -17.91 4.95
C ARG A 21 -6.84 -16.54 4.55
N ALA A 22 -7.35 -15.45 5.12
CA ALA A 22 -6.84 -14.12 4.79
C ALA A 22 -5.40 -13.92 5.28
N LEU A 23 -5.05 -14.49 6.45
CA LEU A 23 -3.67 -14.51 6.91
C LEU A 23 -2.78 -15.33 5.96
N SER A 24 -3.21 -16.53 5.58
CA SER A 24 -2.50 -17.36 4.59
C SER A 24 -2.30 -16.62 3.26
N ASP A 25 -3.33 -15.94 2.75
CA ASP A 25 -3.27 -15.15 1.51
C ASP A 25 -2.29 -13.97 1.65
N SER A 26 -2.22 -13.34 2.83
CA SER A 26 -1.26 -12.28 3.13
C SER A 26 0.18 -12.80 3.22
N LEU A 27 0.38 -13.99 3.79
CA LEU A 27 1.67 -14.68 3.87
C LEU A 27 2.15 -15.16 2.49
N ASP A 28 1.25 -15.60 1.62
CA ASP A 28 1.55 -15.92 0.21
C ASP A 28 2.04 -14.66 -0.52
N ALA A 29 1.31 -13.54 -0.36
CA ALA A 29 1.70 -12.25 -0.94
C ALA A 29 3.06 -11.77 -0.43
N TRP A 30 3.30 -11.90 0.88
CA TRP A 30 4.59 -11.60 1.50
C TRP A 30 5.72 -12.46 0.91
N THR A 31 5.52 -13.77 0.87
CA THR A 31 6.50 -14.72 0.32
C THR A 31 6.85 -14.41 -1.13
N TYR A 32 5.87 -13.98 -1.92
CA TYR A 32 6.07 -13.52 -3.29
C TYR A 32 6.89 -12.22 -3.36
N LEU A 33 6.54 -11.20 -2.58
CA LEU A 33 7.22 -9.90 -2.58
C LEU A 33 8.69 -10.01 -2.18
N ARG A 34 9.03 -10.84 -1.20
CA ARG A 34 10.43 -11.07 -0.79
C ARG A 34 11.33 -11.65 -1.88
N GLN A 35 10.77 -12.14 -2.98
CA GLN A 35 11.52 -12.66 -4.12
C GLN A 35 11.76 -11.60 -5.19
N GLN A 36 11.26 -10.37 -4.98
CA GLN A 36 11.34 -9.27 -5.93
C GLN A 36 12.41 -8.29 -5.51
N GLU A 37 13.17 -7.76 -6.47
CA GLU A 37 14.18 -6.73 -6.24
C GLU A 37 13.60 -5.31 -6.36
N GLU A 38 12.47 -5.18 -7.07
CA GLU A 38 11.81 -3.90 -7.35
C GLU A 38 10.29 -4.07 -7.31
N LEU A 39 9.59 -3.02 -6.86
CA LEU A 39 8.13 -2.97 -6.87
C LEU A 39 7.63 -2.31 -8.16
N THR A 40 7.35 -3.12 -9.19
CA THR A 40 6.70 -2.66 -10.42
C THR A 40 5.17 -2.77 -10.32
N HIS A 41 4.46 -2.24 -11.31
CA HIS A 41 3.00 -2.41 -11.41
C HIS A 41 2.60 -3.88 -11.40
N GLU A 42 3.30 -4.71 -12.17
CA GLU A 42 3.03 -6.14 -12.27
C GLU A 42 3.29 -6.85 -10.94
N VAL A 43 4.36 -6.49 -10.23
CA VAL A 43 4.67 -7.05 -8.91
C VAL A 43 3.59 -6.68 -7.90
N LEU A 44 3.21 -5.39 -7.85
CA LEU A 44 2.16 -4.92 -6.96
C LEU A 44 0.81 -5.60 -7.24
N GLN A 45 0.44 -5.72 -8.51
CA GLN A 45 -0.79 -6.38 -8.94
C GLN A 45 -0.78 -7.88 -8.62
N ALA A 46 0.33 -8.58 -8.84
CA ALA A 46 0.45 -10.00 -8.49
C ALA A 46 0.39 -10.24 -6.97
N ALA A 47 1.01 -9.37 -6.17
CA ALA A 47 0.90 -9.41 -4.71
C ALA A 47 -0.53 -9.13 -4.24
N HIS A 48 -1.19 -8.13 -4.84
CA HIS A 48 -2.59 -7.83 -4.56
C HIS A 48 -3.53 -8.98 -4.95
N GLU A 49 -3.25 -9.68 -6.06
CA GLU A 49 -4.01 -10.86 -6.46
C GLU A 49 -4.00 -11.92 -5.36
N GLN A 50 -2.84 -12.19 -4.73
CA GLN A 50 -2.76 -13.14 -3.61
C GLN A 50 -3.69 -12.76 -2.45
N ILE A 51 -3.82 -11.47 -2.14
CA ILE A 51 -4.65 -10.94 -1.04
C ILE A 51 -6.15 -11.09 -1.31
N LEU A 52 -6.57 -11.06 -2.59
CA LEU A 52 -7.99 -11.05 -2.97
C LEU A 52 -8.49 -12.31 -3.69
N LYS A 53 -7.61 -13.21 -4.17
CA LYS A 53 -7.95 -14.39 -5.00
C LYS A 53 -9.10 -15.25 -4.46
N HIS A 54 -9.27 -15.32 -3.14
CA HIS A 54 -10.35 -16.09 -2.51
C HIS A 54 -11.57 -15.27 -2.07
N ARG A 55 -11.47 -13.94 -2.04
CA ARG A 55 -12.52 -13.04 -1.54
C ARG A 55 -13.27 -12.34 -2.67
N GLN A 56 -12.53 -11.76 -3.61
CA GLN A 56 -13.04 -11.01 -4.77
C GLN A 56 -12.17 -11.30 -6.01
N PRO A 57 -12.17 -12.55 -6.52
CA PRO A 57 -11.29 -12.96 -7.62
C PRO A 57 -11.46 -12.12 -8.89
N GLU A 58 -12.62 -11.53 -9.11
CA GLU A 58 -12.95 -10.72 -10.28
C GLU A 58 -12.20 -9.39 -10.35
N VAL A 59 -11.79 -8.84 -9.19
CA VAL A 59 -11.00 -7.59 -9.10
C VAL A 59 -9.58 -7.84 -8.57
N ALA A 60 -9.23 -9.08 -8.24
CA ALA A 60 -7.92 -9.45 -7.74
C ALA A 60 -6.83 -9.07 -8.76
N GLY A 61 -5.80 -8.37 -8.29
CA GLY A 61 -4.69 -7.88 -9.11
C GLY A 61 -5.03 -6.80 -10.15
N GLN A 62 -6.24 -6.23 -10.16
CA GLN A 62 -6.65 -5.26 -11.16
C GLN A 62 -6.86 -3.88 -10.55
N TYR A 63 -6.27 -2.85 -11.15
CA TYR A 63 -6.62 -1.46 -10.81
C TYR A 63 -8.08 -1.21 -11.11
N ARG A 64 -8.72 -0.39 -10.27
CA ARG A 64 -10.13 -0.06 -10.40
C ARG A 64 -10.39 0.75 -11.67
N ASP A 65 -11.49 0.43 -12.34
CA ASP A 65 -12.02 1.13 -13.51
C ASP A 65 -13.18 2.09 -13.14
N SER A 66 -13.49 2.19 -11.85
CA SER A 66 -14.62 2.94 -11.31
C SER A 66 -14.18 3.94 -10.24
N GLN A 67 -14.94 5.04 -10.16
CA GLN A 67 -14.70 6.08 -9.18
C GLN A 67 -15.20 5.66 -7.78
N VAL A 68 -14.41 5.96 -6.75
CA VAL A 68 -14.67 5.59 -5.36
C VAL A 68 -14.52 6.78 -4.42
N GLN A 69 -15.10 6.67 -3.24
CA GLN A 69 -14.94 7.61 -2.14
C GLN A 69 -14.54 6.84 -0.88
N VAL A 70 -13.58 7.38 -0.14
CA VAL A 70 -13.10 6.83 1.14
C VAL A 70 -13.08 7.95 2.16
N GLY A 71 -13.67 7.74 3.33
CA GLY A 71 -13.74 8.76 4.39
C GLY A 71 -14.45 10.06 3.99
N GLY A 72 -15.34 10.02 2.98
CA GLY A 72 -16.01 11.21 2.44
C GLY A 72 -15.14 12.02 1.45
N ARG A 73 -13.92 11.57 1.14
CA ARG A 73 -13.05 12.14 0.12
C ARG A 73 -13.20 11.37 -1.20
N GLN A 74 -13.38 12.11 -2.29
CA GLN A 74 -13.28 11.53 -3.63
C GLN A 74 -11.81 11.27 -3.98
N LEU A 75 -11.53 10.05 -4.42
CA LEU A 75 -10.20 9.63 -4.80
C LEU A 75 -9.89 9.97 -6.26
N PRO A 76 -8.63 9.85 -6.71
CA PRO A 76 -8.24 10.04 -8.10
C PRO A 76 -9.17 9.29 -9.07
N ALA A 77 -9.42 9.88 -10.24
CA ALA A 77 -10.23 9.22 -11.26
C ALA A 77 -9.50 7.96 -11.79
N PRO A 78 -10.20 6.88 -12.18
CA PRO A 78 -9.57 5.66 -12.71
C PRO A 78 -8.55 5.90 -13.81
N GLU A 79 -8.79 6.90 -14.66
CA GLU A 79 -7.98 7.23 -15.84
C GLU A 79 -6.59 7.76 -15.48
N ILE A 80 -6.39 8.22 -14.24
CA ILE A 80 -5.09 8.75 -13.77
C ILE A 80 -4.36 7.80 -12.81
N ILE A 81 -4.95 6.65 -12.47
CA ILE A 81 -4.33 5.70 -11.52
C ILE A 81 -2.99 5.20 -12.06
N ASP A 82 -2.94 4.80 -13.33
CA ASP A 82 -1.74 4.26 -13.96
C ASP A 82 -0.54 5.23 -13.88
N ILE A 83 -0.79 6.51 -14.18
CA ILE A 83 0.21 7.58 -14.11
C ILE A 83 0.60 7.85 -12.65
N ALA A 84 -0.37 8.02 -11.75
CA ALA A 84 -0.10 8.31 -10.34
C ALA A 84 0.66 7.16 -9.64
N MET A 85 0.34 5.91 -9.98
CA MET A 85 1.07 4.75 -9.48
C MET A 85 2.47 4.66 -10.07
N THR A 86 2.67 5.04 -11.34
CA THR A 86 4.02 5.12 -11.92
C THR A 86 4.89 6.10 -11.13
N GLU A 87 4.39 7.32 -10.89
CA GLU A 87 5.09 8.34 -10.10
C GLU A 87 5.39 7.85 -8.68
N LEU A 88 4.44 7.17 -8.04
CA LEU A 88 4.61 6.61 -6.70
C LEU A 88 5.69 5.52 -6.66
N LEU A 89 5.70 4.59 -7.63
CA LEU A 89 6.65 3.49 -7.67
C LEU A 89 8.07 3.96 -8.01
N GLU A 90 8.20 5.03 -8.79
CA GLU A 90 9.50 5.68 -9.09
C GLU A 90 10.11 6.42 -7.89
N TRP A 91 9.31 6.81 -6.88
CA TRP A 91 9.81 7.58 -5.73
C TRP A 91 10.90 6.84 -4.93
N GLN A 92 10.81 5.52 -4.77
CA GLN A 92 11.79 4.68 -4.06
C GLN A 92 12.31 5.30 -2.73
N PRO A 93 11.50 5.31 -1.66
CA PRO A 93 11.83 5.99 -0.40
C PRO A 93 13.20 5.61 0.18
N SER A 94 13.99 6.59 0.61
CA SER A 94 15.36 6.38 1.10
C SER A 94 15.50 6.18 2.62
N ASP A 95 14.41 6.36 3.37
CA ASP A 95 14.40 6.26 4.83
C ASP A 95 12.99 5.97 5.36
N PRO A 96 12.83 5.60 6.65
CA PRO A 96 11.54 5.20 7.21
C PRO A 96 10.47 6.31 7.22
N VAL A 97 10.87 7.59 7.27
CA VAL A 97 9.92 8.71 7.24
C VAL A 97 9.33 8.81 5.84
N ASN A 98 10.18 8.84 4.82
CA ASN A 98 9.75 8.83 3.43
C ASN A 98 8.94 7.57 3.08
N ALA A 99 9.26 6.40 3.66
CA ALA A 99 8.49 5.16 3.46
C ALA A 99 7.06 5.27 4.04
N LEU A 100 6.90 5.97 5.15
CA LEU A 100 5.58 6.25 5.72
C LEU A 100 4.78 7.21 4.83
N GLU A 101 5.41 8.27 4.33
CA GLU A 101 4.75 9.21 3.41
C GLU A 101 4.36 8.53 2.09
N TRP A 102 5.21 7.62 1.61
CA TRP A 102 4.94 6.77 0.45
C TRP A 102 3.74 5.84 0.68
N HIS A 103 3.63 5.21 1.85
CA HIS A 103 2.43 4.46 2.22
C HIS A 103 1.17 5.34 2.25
N VAL A 104 1.25 6.55 2.80
CA VAL A 104 0.12 7.49 2.82
C VAL A 104 -0.26 7.93 1.39
N ALA A 105 0.71 8.14 0.51
CA ALA A 105 0.47 8.48 -0.89
C ALA A 105 -0.21 7.32 -1.64
N PHE A 106 0.21 6.07 -1.39
CA PHE A 106 -0.46 4.87 -1.91
C PHE A 106 -1.95 4.84 -1.55
N GLU A 107 -2.28 5.03 -0.27
CA GLU A 107 -3.66 5.00 0.22
C GLU A 107 -4.53 6.13 -0.35
N ARG A 108 -3.91 7.26 -0.72
CA ARG A 108 -4.56 8.40 -1.39
C ARG A 108 -4.81 8.18 -2.88
N ILE A 109 -3.98 7.38 -3.55
CA ILE A 109 -4.23 6.95 -4.93
C ILE A 109 -5.35 5.91 -4.94
N HIS A 110 -5.28 4.98 -3.97
CA HIS A 110 -6.26 3.91 -3.75
C HIS A 110 -6.52 3.12 -5.05
N PRO A 111 -5.48 2.47 -5.60
CA PRO A 111 -5.50 1.98 -6.98
C PRO A 111 -6.45 0.79 -7.20
N PHE A 112 -6.83 0.05 -6.16
CA PHE A 112 -7.66 -1.15 -6.26
C PHE A 112 -9.11 -0.91 -5.81
N ALA A 113 -10.03 -1.81 -6.19
CA ALA A 113 -11.44 -1.72 -5.79
C ALA A 113 -11.69 -2.14 -4.32
N ASP A 114 -10.88 -3.06 -3.81
CA ASP A 114 -10.82 -3.49 -2.40
C ASP A 114 -9.35 -3.85 -2.08
N GLY A 115 -9.03 -4.10 -0.82
CA GLY A 115 -7.72 -4.63 -0.42
C GLY A 115 -6.61 -3.59 -0.28
N ASN A 116 -6.85 -2.31 -0.63
CA ASN A 116 -5.85 -1.23 -0.58
C ASN A 116 -5.11 -1.17 0.76
N GLY A 117 -5.81 -1.11 1.90
CA GLY A 117 -5.15 -1.07 3.21
C GLY A 117 -4.22 -2.27 3.48
N ARG A 118 -4.64 -3.47 3.07
CA ARG A 118 -3.86 -4.71 3.28
C ARG A 118 -2.61 -4.74 2.40
N ILE A 119 -2.76 -4.46 1.10
CA ILE A 119 -1.61 -4.43 0.19
C ILE A 119 -0.69 -3.25 0.50
N GLY A 120 -1.24 -2.08 0.84
CA GLY A 120 -0.50 -0.87 1.19
C GLY A 120 0.41 -1.07 2.39
N ARG A 121 -0.11 -1.67 3.48
CA ARG A 121 0.71 -2.02 4.64
C ARG A 121 1.72 -3.13 4.34
N LEU A 122 1.37 -4.08 3.49
CA LEU A 122 2.28 -5.15 3.08
C LEU A 122 3.47 -4.63 2.27
N VAL A 123 3.25 -3.75 1.30
CA VAL A 123 4.36 -3.16 0.52
C VAL A 123 5.19 -2.18 1.36
N TYR A 124 4.58 -1.50 2.32
CA TYR A 124 5.31 -0.71 3.33
C TYR A 124 6.23 -1.59 4.20
N LEU A 125 5.72 -2.72 4.69
CA LEU A 125 6.52 -3.73 5.41
C LEU A 125 7.69 -4.22 4.55
N TRP A 126 7.42 -4.57 3.30
CA TRP A 126 8.43 -5.04 2.35
C TRP A 126 9.52 -3.98 2.12
N HIS A 127 9.14 -2.74 1.85
CA HIS A 127 10.09 -1.65 1.62
C HIS A 127 10.99 -1.42 2.85
N CYS A 128 10.40 -1.40 4.05
CA CYS A 128 11.16 -1.21 5.28
C CYS A 128 12.17 -2.34 5.52
N GLN A 129 11.75 -3.61 5.37
CA GLN A 129 12.61 -4.75 5.69
C GLN A 129 13.62 -5.09 4.60
N GLU A 130 13.20 -5.11 3.33
CA GLU A 130 14.01 -5.63 2.24
C GLU A 130 14.89 -4.55 1.60
N LEU A 131 14.49 -3.27 1.65
CA LEU A 131 15.25 -2.17 1.03
C LEU A 131 15.93 -1.23 2.01
N LEU A 132 15.35 -1.00 3.20
CA LEU A 132 15.88 -0.04 4.18
C LEU A 132 16.61 -0.67 5.38
N ASP A 133 16.49 -1.99 5.59
CA ASP A 133 16.90 -2.66 6.84
C ASP A 133 16.35 -1.93 8.09
N ALA A 134 15.08 -1.52 8.01
CA ALA A 134 14.39 -0.74 9.02
C ALA A 134 13.20 -1.48 9.63
N GLU A 135 12.90 -1.17 10.88
CA GLU A 135 11.72 -1.70 11.55
C GLU A 135 10.48 -0.88 11.16
N PRO A 136 9.44 -1.50 10.56
CA PRO A 136 8.22 -0.81 10.17
C PRO A 136 7.37 -0.47 11.40
N ILE A 137 6.49 0.52 11.26
CA ILE A 137 5.47 0.81 12.26
C ILE A 137 4.42 -0.32 12.27
N LEU A 138 4.23 -0.96 13.42
CA LEU A 138 3.14 -1.90 13.65
C LEU A 138 1.87 -1.15 14.08
N TRP A 139 0.95 -0.91 13.15
CA TRP A 139 -0.39 -0.44 13.47
C TRP A 139 -1.24 -1.59 14.01
N ARG A 140 -1.93 -1.35 15.12
CA ARG A 140 -2.82 -2.34 15.73
C ARG A 140 -4.27 -2.04 15.43
N ALA A 141 -5.08 -3.07 15.22
CA ALA A 141 -6.51 -2.93 14.95
C ALA A 141 -7.30 -2.28 16.10
N ALA A 142 -6.76 -2.35 17.33
CA ALA A 142 -7.27 -1.65 18.49
C ALA A 142 -7.16 -0.12 18.38
N ASP A 143 -6.23 0.38 17.56
CA ASP A 143 -6.01 1.81 17.28
C ASP A 143 -6.14 2.11 15.77
N ARG A 144 -7.12 1.47 15.11
CA ARG A 144 -7.38 1.69 13.68
C ARG A 144 -7.70 3.16 13.36
N GLU A 145 -8.29 3.89 14.31
CA GLU A 145 -8.58 5.32 14.16
C GLU A 145 -7.30 6.14 14.09
N GLY A 146 -6.31 5.84 14.94
CA GLY A 146 -4.98 6.47 14.88
C GLY A 146 -4.28 6.21 13.54
N TYR A 147 -4.41 5.01 12.98
CA TYR A 147 -3.92 4.68 11.65
C TYR A 147 -4.61 5.51 10.55
N TYR A 148 -5.95 5.54 10.52
CA TYR A 148 -6.68 6.28 9.49
C TYR A 148 -6.49 7.80 9.58
N ALA A 149 -6.26 8.34 10.78
CA ALA A 149 -5.96 9.76 10.98
C ALA A 149 -4.70 10.23 10.24
N LEU A 150 -3.78 9.32 9.88
CA LEU A 150 -2.60 9.64 9.07
C LEU A 150 -2.98 10.20 7.69
N PHE A 151 -4.12 9.77 7.14
CA PHE A 151 -4.53 10.13 5.78
C PHE A 151 -5.15 11.53 5.68
N ASP A 152 -5.65 12.03 6.81
CA ASP A 152 -6.21 13.38 6.95
C ASP A 152 -5.13 14.44 7.22
N SER A 153 -3.91 14.03 7.57
CA SER A 153 -2.76 14.93 7.75
C SER A 153 -2.27 15.46 6.40
N PRO A 154 -1.91 16.75 6.24
CA PRO A 154 -1.30 17.26 5.02
C PRO A 154 0.12 16.67 4.84
N VAL A 155 0.21 15.49 4.26
CA VAL A 155 1.46 14.96 3.69
C VAL A 155 1.55 15.56 2.28
N ASP A 156 2.50 16.48 2.09
CA ASP A 156 2.84 17.01 0.76
C ASP A 156 3.65 15.93 0.03
N VAL A 157 3.10 15.37 -1.06
CA VAL A 157 3.91 14.61 -2.01
C VAL A 157 4.88 15.62 -2.64
N PRO A 158 6.20 15.39 -2.65
CA PRO A 158 7.13 16.32 -3.28
C PRO A 158 6.76 16.47 -4.75
N ALA A 159 6.18 17.62 -5.13
CA ALA A 159 6.08 18.00 -6.52
C ALA A 159 7.52 18.05 -7.04
N GLN A 160 7.79 17.34 -8.13
CA GLN A 160 9.09 17.45 -8.79
C GLN A 160 9.36 18.94 -9.02
N THR A 161 10.45 19.43 -8.43
CA THR A 161 10.93 20.78 -8.69
C THR A 161 11.13 20.89 -10.19
N GLU A 162 10.20 21.55 -10.88
CA GLU A 162 10.42 22.02 -12.24
C GLU A 162 11.71 22.84 -12.18
N THR A 163 12.81 22.26 -12.68
CA THR A 163 14.01 23.02 -13.00
C THR A 163 13.71 23.83 -14.26
N SER A 164 12.86 24.83 -14.08
CA SER A 164 12.79 26.00 -14.92
C SER A 164 13.58 27.10 -14.24
N ASP A 165 14.87 27.22 -14.54
CA ASP A 165 15.34 28.56 -14.87
C ASP A 165 16.36 28.54 -16.00
N ARG A 166 15.99 29.33 -17.01
CA ARG A 166 16.81 29.75 -18.15
C ARG A 166 17.94 30.64 -17.64
N SER A 167 19.14 30.44 -18.17
CA SER A 167 19.94 31.46 -18.90
C SER A 167 21.28 30.89 -19.34
#